data_AF-A0A951I5D5-F1
#
_entry.id   AF-A0A951I5D5-F1
#
_cell.length_a   1.000
_cell.length_b   1.000
_cell.length_c   1.000
_cell.angle_alpha   90.00
_cell.angle_beta   90.00
_cell.angle_gamma   90.00
#
_symmetry.space_group_name_H-M   'P 1'
#
loop_
_entity.id
_entity.type
_entity.pdbx_description
1 polymer ?
#
loop_
_entity_poly.entity_id
_entity_poly.type
_entity_poly.pdbx_seq_one_letter_code
_entity_poly.pdbx_strand_id
1 'polypeptide(L)'
;AGACGWEALTKDTWITITSGTGTGNGSVMFTVAANNTGTQRTGTVTIGARTLSIVQSGGSKTAFDFDGDAKADLSVFRPSAASWYISNSTNGSTSSQQFGLSTDSLAPADYDGDGKADIAVFRSGAWYVLRSSNGSVRSDQWGVSGDIITPADYDADGKADLAVWRPSNGTWYVARSSDGSFIIQQFGVGGDRPVAGDYDGDGKSDLAVFRPATGTWYVLRSSDSAVQSIPFGVSTDVLVPADYDGDNRTDLAVYRNGTWYIQRSSLGFISYQFGLSTDVLAAADYDGDHKADIAVFRQGNWYILQSGNGAVRIEQWGMSGDAAVPAAYNSN
;
A
#
# COMPACT_ATOMS: atom_id res chain seq x y z
N ALA A 1 -57.42 -8.08 -4.01
CA ALA A 1 -56.22 -7.92 -4.86
C ALA A 1 -55.09 -8.68 -4.19
N GLY A 2 -54.51 -9.69 -4.83
CA GLY A 2 -53.36 -10.41 -4.29
C GLY A 2 -52.15 -9.47 -4.26
N ALA A 3 -51.40 -9.48 -3.17
CA ALA A 3 -50.19 -8.66 -3.04
C ALA A 3 -49.22 -9.00 -4.18
N CYS A 4 -48.72 -7.98 -4.89
CA CYS A 4 -47.81 -8.18 -6.01
C CYS A 4 -46.49 -8.78 -5.47
N GLY A 5 -46.09 -9.93 -6.02
CA GLY A 5 -44.80 -10.54 -5.71
C GLY A 5 -43.67 -9.77 -6.36
N TRP A 6 -42.54 -9.69 -5.68
CA TRP A 6 -41.33 -9.06 -6.19
C TRP A 6 -40.11 -9.93 -5.89
N GLU A 7 -39.13 -9.82 -6.76
CA GLU A 7 -37.81 -10.42 -6.65
C GLU A 7 -36.75 -9.33 -6.86
N ALA A 8 -35.68 -9.39 -6.09
CA ALA A 8 -34.52 -8.54 -6.16
C ALA A 8 -33.42 -9.27 -6.93
N LEU A 9 -32.88 -8.60 -7.94
CA LEU A 9 -31.85 -9.13 -8.84
C LEU A 9 -30.71 -8.12 -8.96
N THR A 10 -29.48 -8.61 -9.07
CA THR A 10 -28.29 -7.81 -9.40
C THR A 10 -27.47 -8.52 -10.48
N LYS A 11 -26.79 -7.75 -11.32
CA LYS A 11 -25.79 -8.27 -12.27
C LYS A 11 -24.35 -8.06 -11.79
N ASP A 12 -24.20 -7.24 -10.75
CA ASP A 12 -22.93 -6.87 -10.18
C ASP A 12 -22.44 -7.94 -9.21
N THR A 13 -21.32 -8.59 -9.53
CA THR A 13 -20.77 -9.72 -8.77
C THR A 13 -20.30 -9.34 -7.37
N TRP A 14 -20.08 -8.06 -7.10
CA TRP A 14 -19.70 -7.53 -5.79
C TRP A 14 -20.90 -7.21 -4.89
N ILE A 15 -22.15 -7.37 -5.37
CA ILE A 15 -23.36 -7.23 -4.57
C ILE A 15 -23.98 -8.63 -4.37
N THR A 16 -24.13 -9.07 -3.13
CA THR A 16 -24.78 -10.36 -2.80
C THR A 16 -26.12 -10.10 -2.13
N ILE A 17 -27.21 -10.53 -2.77
CA ILE A 17 -28.56 -10.43 -2.20
C ILE A 17 -28.76 -11.56 -1.19
N THR A 18 -28.95 -11.22 0.08
CA THR A 18 -29.13 -12.18 1.20
C THR A 18 -30.60 -12.40 1.54
N SER A 19 -31.48 -11.47 1.15
CA SER A 19 -32.93 -11.64 1.16
C SER A 19 -33.53 -10.87 -0.01
N GLY A 20 -34.12 -11.60 -0.96
CA GLY A 20 -34.43 -11.07 -2.29
C GLY A 20 -35.84 -11.32 -2.80
N THR A 21 -36.77 -11.86 -2.03
CA THR A 21 -38.14 -12.12 -2.50
C THR A 21 -39.18 -11.69 -1.48
N GLY A 22 -40.35 -11.26 -1.94
CA GLY A 22 -41.45 -10.88 -1.05
C GLY A 22 -42.77 -10.61 -1.78
N THR A 23 -43.81 -10.32 -1.01
CA THR A 23 -45.13 -9.93 -1.52
C THR A 23 -45.61 -8.68 -0.79
N GLY A 24 -46.13 -7.69 -1.51
CA GLY A 24 -46.54 -6.43 -0.90
C GLY A 24 -45.35 -5.65 -0.31
N ASN A 25 -45.50 -5.08 0.88
CA ASN A 25 -44.41 -4.36 1.55
C ASN A 25 -43.40 -5.35 2.14
N GLY A 26 -42.11 -5.09 1.95
CA GLY A 26 -41.05 -5.85 2.61
C GLY A 26 -39.68 -5.21 2.35
N SER A 27 -38.64 -5.90 2.79
CA SER A 27 -37.26 -5.43 2.75
C SER A 27 -36.40 -6.36 1.91
N VAL A 28 -35.46 -5.76 1.18
CA VAL A 28 -34.37 -6.50 0.52
C VAL A 28 -33.12 -6.33 1.36
N MET A 29 -32.45 -7.43 1.66
CA MET A 29 -31.16 -7.43 2.34
C MET A 29 -30.08 -7.81 1.33
N PHE A 30 -28.97 -7.09 1.35
CA PHE A 30 -27.81 -7.38 0.54
C PHE A 30 -26.53 -7.05 1.30
N THR A 31 -25.42 -7.63 0.88
CA THR A 31 -24.07 -7.26 1.29
C THR A 31 -23.29 -6.82 0.05
N VAL A 32 -22.22 -6.06 0.28
CA VAL A 32 -21.28 -5.63 -0.77
C VAL A 32 -19.88 -6.10 -0.41
N ALA A 33 -19.10 -6.55 -1.40
CA ALA A 33 -17.67 -6.79 -1.21
C ALA A 33 -16.94 -5.46 -0.94
N ALA A 34 -15.75 -5.47 -0.34
CA ALA A 34 -14.93 -4.27 -0.22
C ALA A 34 -14.53 -3.73 -1.61
N ASN A 35 -14.29 -2.43 -1.74
CA ASN A 35 -13.92 -1.78 -2.99
C ASN A 35 -12.49 -1.23 -2.91
N ASN A 36 -11.49 -2.09 -2.93
CA ASN A 36 -10.10 -1.68 -2.66
C ASN A 36 -9.37 -1.13 -3.90
N THR A 37 -10.14 -0.66 -4.89
CA THR A 37 -9.58 -0.22 -6.18
C THR A 37 -9.16 1.25 -6.17
N GLY A 38 -9.34 1.97 -5.05
CA GLY A 38 -9.18 3.43 -4.97
C GLY A 38 -10.25 4.23 -5.75
N THR A 39 -11.01 3.57 -6.63
CA THR A 39 -12.02 4.22 -7.49
C THR A 39 -13.43 3.90 -7.04
N GLN A 40 -14.32 4.89 -7.04
CA GLN A 40 -15.75 4.66 -6.77
C GLN A 40 -16.35 3.71 -7.80
N ARG A 41 -17.11 2.70 -7.34
CA ARG A 41 -17.90 1.83 -8.21
C ARG A 41 -19.39 2.00 -7.97
N THR A 42 -20.18 1.78 -9.02
CA THR A 42 -21.64 1.84 -8.96
C THR A 42 -22.22 0.54 -9.51
N GLY A 43 -23.17 -0.02 -8.78
CA GLY A 43 -23.88 -1.25 -9.12
C GLY A 43 -25.37 -1.08 -8.88
N THR A 44 -26.17 -2.06 -9.28
CA THR A 44 -27.62 -1.94 -9.26
C THR A 44 -28.31 -3.17 -8.69
N VAL A 45 -29.30 -2.93 -7.83
CA VAL A 45 -30.28 -3.95 -7.41
C VAL A 45 -31.63 -3.57 -7.98
N THR A 46 -32.20 -4.44 -8.81
CA THR A 46 -33.53 -4.28 -9.40
C THR A 46 -34.55 -5.08 -8.61
N ILE A 47 -35.59 -4.42 -8.10
CA ILE A 47 -36.67 -5.01 -7.30
C ILE A 47 -37.99 -4.82 -8.06
N GLY A 48 -38.47 -5.88 -8.69
CA GLY A 48 -39.58 -5.76 -9.65
C GLY A 48 -39.25 -4.77 -10.76
N ALA A 49 -39.97 -3.65 -10.83
CA ALA A 49 -39.75 -2.59 -11.83
C ALA A 49 -38.87 -1.41 -11.34
N ARG A 50 -38.38 -1.45 -10.09
CA ARG A 50 -37.56 -0.37 -9.51
C ARG A 50 -36.10 -0.75 -9.52
N THR A 51 -35.22 0.20 -9.82
CA THR A 51 -33.77 0.01 -9.75
C THR A 51 -33.20 0.91 -8.67
N LEU A 52 -32.48 0.32 -7.73
CA LEU A 52 -31.67 1.01 -6.73
C LEU A 52 -30.23 1.04 -7.22
N SER A 53 -29.63 2.22 -7.27
CA SER A 53 -28.19 2.38 -7.48
C SER A 53 -27.47 2.29 -6.15
N ILE A 54 -26.47 1.41 -6.06
CA ILE A 54 -25.55 1.29 -4.94
C ILE A 54 -24.24 1.90 -5.38
N VAL A 55 -23.86 3.00 -4.75
CA VAL A 55 -22.57 3.65 -4.96
C VAL A 55 -21.68 3.28 -3.79
N GLN A 56 -20.53 2.67 -4.09
CA GLN A 56 -19.51 2.35 -3.11
C GLN A 56 -18.25 3.14 -3.46
N SER A 57 -17.80 3.99 -2.54
CA SER A 57 -16.52 4.70 -2.69
C SER A 57 -15.37 3.71 -2.88
N GLY A 58 -14.30 4.14 -3.54
CA GLY A 58 -13.03 3.43 -3.44
C GLY A 58 -12.58 3.45 -1.99
N GLY A 59 -12.30 2.28 -1.43
CA GLY A 59 -11.51 2.15 -0.22
C GLY A 59 -10.06 2.50 -0.54
N SER A 60 -9.35 3.00 0.48
CA SER A 60 -7.92 3.25 0.38
C SER A 60 -7.21 1.93 0.05
N LYS A 61 -6.18 2.00 -0.79
CA LYS A 61 -5.41 0.80 -1.12
C LYS A 61 -4.55 0.41 0.07
N THR A 62 -4.81 -0.76 0.63
CA THR A 62 -3.94 -1.32 1.65
C THR A 62 -2.68 -1.86 0.99
N ALA A 63 -1.53 -1.31 1.37
CA ALA A 63 -0.26 -1.79 0.87
C ALA A 63 -0.05 -3.26 1.29
N PHE A 64 0.47 -4.07 0.36
CA PHE A 64 0.79 -5.49 0.59
C PHE A 64 -0.42 -6.39 0.90
N ASP A 65 -1.61 -6.01 0.45
CA ASP A 65 -2.79 -6.88 0.38
C ASP A 65 -2.71 -7.78 -0.86
N PHE A 66 -2.27 -9.03 -0.72
CA PHE A 66 -2.12 -9.97 -1.84
C PHE A 66 -3.40 -10.78 -2.11
N ASP A 67 -4.37 -10.79 -1.19
CA ASP A 67 -5.59 -11.58 -1.32
C ASP A 67 -6.86 -10.76 -1.64
N GLY A 68 -6.79 -9.45 -1.47
CA GLY A 68 -7.80 -8.45 -1.80
C GLY A 68 -8.81 -8.19 -0.69
N ASP A 69 -8.47 -8.47 0.58
CA ASP A 69 -9.39 -8.33 1.73
C ASP A 69 -9.29 -6.98 2.45
N ALA A 70 -8.49 -6.04 1.92
CA ALA A 70 -8.18 -4.73 2.47
C ALA A 70 -7.25 -4.76 3.69
N LYS A 71 -6.53 -5.86 3.92
CA LYS A 71 -5.52 -5.96 4.97
C LYS A 71 -4.18 -6.32 4.37
N ALA A 72 -3.12 -5.80 4.97
CA ALA A 72 -1.78 -6.20 4.64
C ALA A 72 -1.58 -7.68 5.02
N ASP A 73 -1.01 -8.44 4.10
CA ASP A 73 -0.63 -9.82 4.35
C ASP A 73 0.77 -9.91 4.93
N LEU A 74 1.00 -10.92 5.77
CA LEU A 74 2.36 -11.23 6.20
C LEU A 74 3.11 -11.78 4.98
N SER A 75 4.16 -11.10 4.58
CA SER A 75 4.92 -11.48 3.39
C SER A 75 6.43 -11.30 3.60
N VAL A 76 7.18 -12.28 3.09
CA VAL A 76 8.64 -12.29 3.15
C VAL A 76 9.25 -12.76 1.84
N PHE A 77 10.38 -12.18 1.47
CA PHE A 77 11.26 -12.74 0.46
C PHE A 77 12.43 -13.47 1.13
N ARG A 78 12.70 -14.70 0.69
CA ARG A 78 13.81 -15.52 1.17
C ARG A 78 14.95 -15.50 0.14
N PRO A 79 16.04 -14.76 0.39
CA PRO A 79 17.14 -14.64 -0.59
C PRO A 79 17.81 -15.97 -0.92
N SER A 80 17.91 -16.88 0.05
CA SER A 80 18.53 -18.20 -0.15
C SER A 80 17.74 -19.12 -1.09
N ALA A 81 16.44 -18.86 -1.28
CA ALA A 81 15.57 -19.59 -2.19
C ALA A 81 15.15 -18.78 -3.42
N ALA A 82 15.41 -17.47 -3.43
CA ALA A 82 14.85 -16.50 -4.39
C ALA A 82 13.32 -16.61 -4.50
N SER A 83 12.65 -16.77 -3.36
CA SER A 83 11.22 -17.04 -3.28
C SER A 83 10.51 -16.11 -2.31
N TRP A 84 9.34 -15.68 -2.74
CA TRP A 84 8.33 -15.02 -1.93
C TRP A 84 7.52 -16.07 -1.17
N TYR A 85 7.17 -15.74 0.06
CA TYR A 85 6.20 -16.45 0.87
C TYR A 85 5.18 -15.42 1.32
N ILE A 86 3.90 -15.77 1.26
CA ILE A 86 2.77 -14.90 1.64
C ILE A 86 1.82 -15.70 2.52
N SER A 87 1.30 -15.09 3.58
CA SER A 87 0.24 -15.61 4.44
C SER A 87 -0.92 -14.63 4.45
N ASN A 88 -2.01 -15.07 3.83
CA ASN A 88 -3.23 -14.32 3.64
C ASN A 88 -3.90 -13.97 4.98
N SER A 89 -4.27 -12.72 5.15
CA SER A 89 -5.03 -12.12 6.26
C SER A 89 -6.43 -12.74 6.41
N THR A 90 -7.10 -13.06 5.31
CA THR A 90 -8.48 -13.57 5.30
C THR A 90 -8.64 -14.86 6.11
N ASN A 91 -7.68 -15.79 5.97
CA ASN A 91 -7.83 -17.15 6.50
C ASN A 91 -6.52 -17.85 6.89
N GLY A 92 -5.37 -17.17 6.80
CA GLY A 92 -4.06 -17.76 7.09
C GLY A 92 -3.55 -18.74 6.03
N SER A 93 -4.20 -18.82 4.86
CA SER A 93 -3.69 -19.62 3.75
C SER A 93 -2.32 -19.11 3.33
N THR A 94 -1.39 -20.02 3.10
CA THR A 94 -0.02 -19.66 2.71
C THR A 94 0.24 -19.99 1.26
N SER A 95 1.03 -19.16 0.60
CA SER A 95 1.52 -19.40 -0.76
C SER A 95 3.02 -19.13 -0.84
N SER A 96 3.67 -19.71 -1.85
CA SER A 96 5.06 -19.42 -2.15
C SER A 96 5.27 -19.32 -3.64
N GLN A 97 6.07 -18.34 -4.06
CA GLN A 97 6.34 -18.07 -5.45
C GLN A 97 7.83 -17.79 -5.66
N GLN A 98 8.49 -18.61 -6.46
CA GLN A 98 9.88 -18.35 -6.85
C GLN A 98 9.88 -17.26 -7.93
N PHE A 99 10.34 -16.05 -7.56
CA PHE A 99 10.34 -14.90 -8.45
C PHE A 99 11.37 -13.86 -7.98
N GLY A 100 12.31 -13.51 -8.87
CA GLY A 100 13.42 -12.61 -8.56
C GLY A 100 14.74 -13.34 -8.26
N LEU A 101 15.70 -12.59 -7.72
CA LEU A 101 17.02 -13.03 -7.28
C LEU A 101 17.35 -12.44 -5.91
N SER A 102 18.33 -13.02 -5.21
CA SER A 102 18.77 -12.55 -3.89
C SER A 102 19.32 -11.12 -3.87
N THR A 103 19.68 -10.56 -5.03
CA THR A 103 20.24 -9.22 -5.20
C THR A 103 19.23 -8.20 -5.71
N ASP A 104 17.99 -8.62 -6.01
CA ASP A 104 16.99 -7.70 -6.53
C ASP A 104 16.43 -6.81 -5.42
N SER A 105 16.02 -5.59 -5.78
CA SER A 105 15.21 -4.75 -4.90
C SER A 105 13.75 -5.19 -5.00
N LEU A 106 13.09 -5.40 -3.87
CA LEU A 106 11.68 -5.83 -3.83
C LEU A 106 10.77 -4.62 -4.01
N ALA A 107 9.79 -4.73 -4.89
CA ALA A 107 8.92 -3.61 -5.24
C ALA A 107 7.43 -3.99 -5.37
N PRO A 108 6.85 -4.78 -4.46
CA PRO A 108 5.47 -5.25 -4.61
C PRO A 108 4.50 -4.08 -4.47
N ALA A 109 3.54 -4.00 -5.38
CA ALA A 109 2.46 -3.02 -5.43
C ALA A 109 1.40 -3.49 -6.44
N ASP A 110 0.23 -2.88 -6.48
CA ASP A 110 -0.82 -3.22 -7.46
C ASP A 110 -0.55 -2.49 -8.79
N TYR A 111 0.13 -3.12 -9.74
CA TYR A 111 0.51 -2.52 -11.03
C TYR A 111 -0.52 -2.77 -12.15
N ASP A 112 -1.51 -3.63 -11.93
CA ASP A 112 -2.53 -3.96 -12.93
C ASP A 112 -3.95 -3.50 -12.57
N GLY A 113 -4.15 -3.01 -11.35
CA GLY A 113 -5.37 -2.37 -10.86
C GLY A 113 -6.44 -3.35 -10.41
N ASP A 114 -6.07 -4.61 -10.10
CA ASP A 114 -7.03 -5.61 -9.63
C ASP A 114 -7.34 -5.52 -8.14
N GLY A 115 -6.71 -4.57 -7.43
CA GLY A 115 -6.89 -4.33 -6.00
C GLY A 115 -6.05 -5.25 -5.13
N LYS A 116 -5.10 -6.00 -5.70
CA LYS A 116 -4.14 -6.84 -4.99
C LYS A 116 -2.72 -6.40 -5.30
N ALA A 117 -1.82 -6.57 -4.35
CA ALA A 117 -0.40 -6.40 -4.57
C ALA A 117 0.12 -7.47 -5.55
N ASP A 118 0.82 -7.02 -6.57
CA ASP A 118 1.62 -7.88 -7.43
C ASP A 118 2.97 -8.17 -6.78
N ILE A 119 3.53 -9.34 -7.08
CA ILE A 119 4.93 -9.62 -6.76
C ILE A 119 5.80 -8.91 -7.80
N ALA A 120 6.68 -8.03 -7.36
CA ALA A 120 7.57 -7.32 -8.28
C ALA A 120 8.97 -7.11 -7.71
N VAL A 121 9.93 -7.02 -8.63
CA VAL A 121 11.34 -6.77 -8.34
C VAL A 121 11.96 -5.80 -9.35
N PHE A 122 12.96 -5.05 -8.89
CA PHE A 122 13.81 -4.21 -9.72
C PHE A 122 15.24 -4.75 -9.78
N ARG A 123 15.77 -4.86 -10.98
CA ARG A 123 17.11 -5.40 -11.25
C ARG A 123 17.81 -4.54 -12.29
N SER A 124 18.82 -3.80 -11.85
CA SER A 124 19.73 -3.07 -12.75
C SER A 124 19.04 -2.17 -13.79
N GLY A 125 17.93 -1.51 -13.43
CA GLY A 125 17.16 -0.66 -14.34
C GLY A 125 15.94 -1.31 -14.99
N ALA A 126 15.71 -2.60 -14.78
CA ALA A 126 14.54 -3.32 -15.28
C ALA A 126 13.59 -3.70 -14.15
N TRP A 127 12.30 -3.52 -14.40
CA TRP A 127 11.19 -3.97 -13.56
C TRP A 127 10.70 -5.32 -14.05
N TYR A 128 10.40 -6.21 -13.11
CA TYR A 128 9.73 -7.48 -13.37
C TYR A 128 8.53 -7.57 -12.44
N VAL A 129 7.33 -7.67 -13.00
CA VAL A 129 6.07 -7.72 -12.26
C VAL A 129 5.36 -9.02 -12.60
N LEU A 130 5.04 -9.82 -11.60
CA LEU A 130 4.18 -10.99 -11.69
C LEU A 130 2.78 -10.59 -11.23
N ARG A 131 1.85 -10.52 -12.19
CA ARG A 131 0.50 -10.04 -11.96
C ARG A 131 -0.34 -11.00 -11.13
N SER A 132 -0.97 -10.51 -10.07
CA SER A 132 -1.94 -11.21 -9.22
C SER A 132 -3.15 -11.70 -10.03
N SER A 133 -3.63 -10.89 -10.98
CA SER A 133 -4.89 -11.11 -11.72
C SER A 133 -4.87 -12.33 -12.65
N ASN A 134 -3.70 -12.69 -13.19
CA ASN A 134 -3.57 -13.72 -14.22
C ASN A 134 -2.25 -14.50 -14.24
N GLY A 135 -1.31 -14.19 -13.33
CA GLY A 135 -0.01 -14.86 -13.24
C GLY A 135 0.95 -14.57 -14.40
N SER A 136 0.65 -13.58 -15.26
CA SER A 136 1.55 -13.18 -16.35
C SER A 136 2.71 -12.33 -15.81
N VAL A 137 3.87 -12.50 -16.43
CA VAL A 137 5.06 -11.70 -16.11
C VAL A 137 5.16 -10.55 -17.10
N ARG A 138 5.19 -9.33 -16.58
CA ARG A 138 5.50 -8.09 -17.28
C ARG A 138 6.96 -7.70 -17.00
N SER A 139 7.65 -7.19 -18.02
CA SER A 139 9.02 -6.69 -17.90
C SER A 139 9.15 -5.35 -18.60
N ASP A 140 9.69 -4.35 -17.91
CA ASP A 140 9.84 -2.98 -18.42
C ASP A 140 11.25 -2.46 -18.12
N GLN A 141 11.92 -1.93 -19.15
CA GLN A 141 13.18 -1.21 -18.97
C GLN A 141 12.88 0.23 -18.57
N TRP A 142 12.77 0.48 -17.27
CA TRP A 142 12.49 1.81 -16.73
C TRP A 142 13.39 2.13 -15.53
N GLY A 143 14.47 2.84 -15.79
CA GLY A 143 15.50 3.17 -14.81
C GLY A 143 16.88 2.68 -15.22
N VAL A 144 17.86 2.90 -14.34
CA VAL A 144 19.24 2.43 -14.49
C VAL A 144 19.75 1.83 -13.18
N SER A 145 20.92 1.18 -13.24
CA SER A 145 21.60 0.70 -12.03
C SER A 145 21.94 1.86 -11.10
N GLY A 146 21.61 1.72 -9.80
CA GLY A 146 21.82 2.73 -8.77
C GLY A 146 20.65 3.69 -8.56
N ASP A 147 19.60 3.60 -9.38
CA ASP A 147 18.33 4.27 -9.09
C ASP A 147 17.65 3.62 -7.87
N ILE A 148 16.99 4.42 -7.04
CA ILE A 148 16.20 3.98 -5.88
C ILE A 148 14.74 3.85 -6.33
N ILE A 149 14.12 2.70 -6.10
CA ILE A 149 12.71 2.44 -6.45
C ILE A 149 11.74 3.18 -5.53
N THR A 150 10.66 3.72 -6.11
CA THR A 150 9.62 4.47 -5.40
C THR A 150 8.22 4.26 -6.00
N PRO A 151 7.79 3.02 -6.31
CA PRO A 151 6.52 2.77 -6.99
C PRO A 151 5.35 3.20 -6.11
N ALA A 152 4.46 4.00 -6.69
CA ALA A 152 3.24 4.50 -6.05
C ALA A 152 2.29 5.02 -7.13
N ASP A 153 1.05 5.36 -6.79
CA ASP A 153 0.10 5.95 -7.72
C ASP A 153 0.33 7.48 -7.79
N TYR A 154 1.00 7.98 -8.82
CA TYR A 154 1.29 9.42 -8.97
C TYR A 154 0.27 10.14 -9.86
N ASP A 155 -0.71 9.43 -10.42
CA ASP A 155 -1.70 10.01 -11.33
C ASP A 155 -3.16 9.72 -10.97
N ALA A 156 -3.39 9.03 -9.86
CA ALA A 156 -4.66 8.65 -9.27
C ALA A 156 -5.51 7.76 -10.20
N ASP A 157 -4.88 6.89 -10.99
CA ASP A 157 -5.58 5.89 -11.81
C ASP A 157 -5.90 4.59 -11.08
N GLY A 158 -5.49 4.49 -9.81
CA GLY A 158 -5.66 3.29 -9.01
C GLY A 158 -4.70 2.19 -9.43
N LYS A 159 -3.49 2.50 -9.87
CA LYS A 159 -2.38 1.54 -10.07
C LYS A 159 -1.08 2.16 -9.59
N ALA A 160 -0.13 1.31 -9.22
CA ALA A 160 1.23 1.76 -8.98
C ALA A 160 1.92 2.08 -10.31
N ASP A 161 2.53 3.25 -10.38
CA ASP A 161 3.41 3.65 -11.46
C ASP A 161 4.81 3.07 -11.28
N LEU A 162 5.52 2.87 -12.40
CA LEU A 162 6.94 2.55 -12.35
C LEU A 162 7.71 3.84 -12.06
N ALA A 163 8.27 3.94 -10.86
CA ALA A 163 8.93 5.16 -10.41
C ALA A 163 10.29 4.89 -9.76
N VAL A 164 11.24 5.76 -10.08
CA VAL A 164 12.56 5.76 -9.48
C VAL A 164 13.04 7.17 -9.16
N TRP A 165 13.85 7.29 -8.12
CA TRP A 165 14.66 8.47 -7.83
C TRP A 165 16.14 8.19 -8.11
N ARG A 166 16.79 9.10 -8.84
CA ARG A 166 18.19 8.96 -9.24
C ARG A 166 19.11 9.77 -8.32
N PRO A 167 19.93 9.13 -7.47
CA PRO A 167 20.76 9.85 -6.51
C PRO A 167 21.83 10.74 -7.14
N SER A 168 22.31 10.39 -8.33
CA SER A 168 23.39 11.12 -9.00
C SER A 168 23.00 12.52 -9.47
N ASN A 169 21.70 12.82 -9.58
CA ASN A 169 21.20 14.13 -10.01
C ASN A 169 19.95 14.60 -9.23
N GLY A 170 19.45 13.83 -8.27
CA GLY A 170 18.26 14.18 -7.48
C GLY A 170 16.98 14.25 -8.30
N THR A 171 16.86 13.44 -9.36
CA THR A 171 15.73 13.49 -10.28
C THR A 171 14.81 12.28 -10.13
N TRP A 172 13.51 12.55 -10.05
CA TRP A 172 12.44 11.57 -10.11
C TRP A 172 12.10 11.25 -11.55
N TYR A 173 11.89 9.97 -11.85
CA TYR A 173 11.44 9.45 -13.13
C TYR A 173 10.25 8.52 -12.89
N VAL A 174 9.06 8.96 -13.26
CA VAL A 174 7.80 8.20 -13.11
C VAL A 174 7.25 7.91 -14.50
N ALA A 175 6.89 6.66 -14.77
CA ALA A 175 6.10 6.26 -15.93
C ALA A 175 4.67 5.95 -15.51
N ARG A 176 3.77 6.84 -15.90
CA ARG A 176 2.35 6.80 -15.55
C ARG A 176 1.65 5.59 -16.17
N SER A 177 0.90 4.85 -15.37
CA SER A 177 0.17 3.64 -15.80
C SER A 177 -1.03 3.96 -16.68
N SER A 178 -1.64 5.13 -16.52
CA SER A 178 -2.89 5.49 -17.22
C SER A 178 -2.69 5.77 -18.71
N ASP A 179 -1.61 6.48 -19.05
CA ASP A 179 -1.37 7.01 -20.40
C ASP A 179 0.06 6.78 -20.94
N GLY A 180 0.95 6.20 -20.12
CA GLY A 180 2.34 5.93 -20.49
C GLY A 180 3.23 7.17 -20.60
N SER A 181 2.74 8.34 -20.21
CA SER A 181 3.56 9.56 -20.17
C SER A 181 4.45 9.61 -18.93
N PHE A 182 5.37 10.58 -18.92
CA PHE A 182 6.43 10.62 -17.91
C PHE A 182 6.37 11.87 -17.04
N ILE A 183 6.61 11.69 -15.74
CA ILE A 183 7.00 12.77 -14.83
C ILE A 183 8.52 12.68 -14.67
N ILE A 184 9.22 13.71 -15.14
CA ILE A 184 10.66 13.85 -14.97
C ILE A 184 10.91 15.15 -14.23
N GLN A 185 11.18 15.05 -12.93
CA GLN A 185 11.22 16.21 -12.04
C GLN A 185 12.47 16.15 -11.17
N GLN A 186 13.34 17.16 -11.30
CA GLN A 186 14.44 17.32 -10.37
C GLN A 186 13.88 17.82 -9.03
N PHE A 187 13.96 16.98 -8.00
CA PHE A 187 13.52 17.30 -6.64
C PHE A 187 14.32 16.48 -5.62
N GLY A 188 15.18 17.19 -4.89
CA GLY A 188 16.19 16.62 -4.00
C GLY A 188 17.62 16.87 -4.48
N VAL A 189 18.58 16.47 -3.67
CA VAL A 189 20.02 16.56 -3.95
C VAL A 189 20.72 15.25 -3.54
N GLY A 190 22.00 15.11 -3.91
CA GLY A 190 22.79 13.95 -3.50
C GLY A 190 22.82 13.78 -1.97
N GLY A 191 22.53 12.58 -1.50
CA GLY A 191 22.44 12.23 -0.07
C GLY A 191 21.05 12.35 0.54
N ASP A 192 20.07 12.92 -0.18
CA ASP A 192 18.67 12.81 0.20
C ASP A 192 18.16 11.36 0.00
N ARG A 193 17.10 10.98 0.73
CA ARG A 193 16.42 9.68 0.63
C ARG A 193 14.98 9.89 0.14
N PRO A 194 14.52 9.21 -0.92
CA PRO A 194 13.15 9.38 -1.40
C PRO A 194 12.12 8.73 -0.46
N VAL A 195 10.96 9.36 -0.33
CA VAL A 195 9.86 8.98 0.58
C VAL A 195 8.52 9.37 -0.03
N ALA A 196 8.21 8.86 -1.22
CA ALA A 196 6.94 9.13 -1.88
C ALA A 196 5.73 8.74 -1.03
N GLY A 197 4.64 9.49 -1.17
CA GLY A 197 3.38 9.28 -0.46
C GLY A 197 2.45 10.46 -0.69
N ASP A 198 1.14 10.27 -0.52
CA ASP A 198 0.15 11.36 -0.62
C ASP A 198 0.12 12.15 0.70
N TYR A 199 0.89 13.23 0.82
CA TYR A 199 0.98 14.02 2.06
C TYR A 199 -0.06 15.14 2.11
N ASP A 200 -0.73 15.47 1.01
CA ASP A 200 -1.72 16.55 0.96
C ASP A 200 -3.18 16.07 0.83
N GLY A 201 -3.38 14.78 0.56
CA GLY A 201 -4.66 14.07 0.53
C GLY A 201 -5.41 14.26 -0.78
N ASP A 202 -4.72 14.48 -1.90
CA ASP A 202 -5.34 14.64 -3.22
C ASP A 202 -5.55 13.31 -3.97
N GLY A 203 -5.11 12.19 -3.38
CA GLY A 203 -5.19 10.84 -3.94
C GLY A 203 -4.01 10.48 -4.83
N LYS A 204 -3.01 11.35 -5.00
CA LYS A 204 -1.76 11.07 -5.72
C LYS A 204 -0.59 11.10 -4.77
N SER A 205 0.39 10.26 -5.06
CA SER A 205 1.67 10.31 -4.36
C SER A 205 2.43 11.59 -4.72
N ASP A 206 2.89 12.29 -3.70
CA ASP A 206 3.79 13.44 -3.84
C ASP A 206 5.23 12.99 -4.05
N LEU A 207 6.02 13.85 -4.70
CA LEU A 207 7.47 13.67 -4.74
C LEU A 207 8.05 14.22 -3.43
N ALA A 208 8.63 13.35 -2.61
CA ALA A 208 9.16 13.75 -1.31
C ALA A 208 10.52 13.13 -1.00
N VAL A 209 11.39 13.91 -0.36
CA VAL A 209 12.71 13.46 0.08
C VAL A 209 12.97 13.83 1.53
N PHE A 210 13.63 12.94 2.27
CA PHE A 210 14.24 13.24 3.56
C PHE A 210 15.71 13.60 3.36
N ARG A 211 16.16 14.71 3.96
CA ARG A 211 17.55 15.14 3.98
C ARG A 211 18.18 14.80 5.32
N PRO A 212 18.99 13.72 5.42
CA PRO A 212 19.60 13.30 6.69
C PRO A 212 20.49 14.37 7.31
N ALA A 213 21.18 15.16 6.48
CA ALA A 213 22.10 16.21 6.94
C ALA A 213 21.42 17.30 7.79
N THR A 214 20.12 17.52 7.59
CA THR A 214 19.35 18.56 8.31
C THR A 214 18.16 17.98 9.09
N GLY A 215 17.86 16.69 8.95
CA GLY A 215 16.69 16.08 9.56
C GLY A 215 15.38 16.66 9.01
N THR A 216 15.34 16.96 7.71
CA THR A 216 14.23 17.73 7.10
C THR A 216 13.60 16.94 5.97
N TRP A 217 12.27 16.86 5.99
CA TRP A 217 11.47 16.37 4.89
C TRP A 217 11.16 17.52 3.95
N TYR A 218 11.27 17.27 2.65
CA TYR A 218 10.84 18.16 1.59
C TYR A 218 9.78 17.44 0.78
N VAL A 219 8.61 18.04 0.63
CA VAL A 219 7.48 17.47 -0.12
C VAL A 219 7.11 18.44 -1.23
N LEU A 220 7.07 17.96 -2.47
CA LEU A 220 6.54 18.70 -3.61
C LEU A 220 5.13 18.16 -3.88
N ARG A 221 4.13 18.97 -3.53
CA ARG A 221 2.72 18.58 -3.62
C ARG A 221 2.25 18.38 -5.05
N SER A 222 1.58 17.27 -5.31
CA SER A 222 0.97 16.89 -6.58
C SER A 222 -0.15 17.85 -6.99
N SER A 223 -0.92 18.34 -6.01
CA SER A 223 -2.14 19.14 -6.25
C SER A 223 -1.86 20.55 -6.77
N ASP A 224 -0.78 21.19 -6.31
CA ASP A 224 -0.47 22.59 -6.62
C ASP A 224 1.01 22.92 -6.81
N SER A 225 1.89 21.90 -6.81
CA SER A 225 3.35 22.07 -6.95
C SER A 225 4.00 22.93 -5.86
N ALA A 226 3.34 23.19 -4.74
CA ALA A 226 3.97 23.86 -3.61
C ALA A 226 4.97 22.94 -2.91
N VAL A 227 6.11 23.51 -2.51
CA VAL A 227 7.13 22.80 -1.74
C VAL A 227 6.92 23.06 -0.25
N GLN A 228 6.78 22.00 0.52
CA GLN A 228 6.82 22.01 1.98
C GLN A 228 8.22 21.64 2.47
N SER A 229 8.62 22.22 3.60
CA SER A 229 9.87 21.90 4.30
C SER A 229 9.57 21.71 5.77
N ILE A 230 9.74 20.47 6.26
CA ILE A 230 9.27 20.04 7.57
C ILE A 230 10.44 19.42 8.34
N PRO A 231 10.98 20.11 9.36
CA PRO A 231 12.02 19.53 10.22
C PRO A 231 11.41 18.43 11.09
N PHE A 232 11.74 17.17 10.79
CA PHE A 232 11.24 16.02 11.53
C PHE A 232 12.21 14.84 11.39
N GLY A 233 12.96 14.56 12.46
CA GLY A 233 13.92 13.45 12.49
C GLY A 233 15.38 13.91 12.51
N VAL A 234 16.31 12.95 12.44
CA VAL A 234 17.77 13.14 12.43
C VAL A 234 18.44 12.15 11.47
N SER A 235 19.74 12.30 11.24
CA SER A 235 20.49 11.54 10.22
C SER A 235 20.47 10.02 10.40
N THR A 236 20.34 9.53 11.64
CA THR A 236 20.35 8.10 11.97
C THR A 236 18.97 7.44 11.89
N ASP A 237 17.93 8.22 11.61
CA ASP A 237 16.58 7.69 11.58
C ASP A 237 16.33 6.82 10.36
N VAL A 238 15.51 5.80 10.55
CA VAL A 238 14.92 5.00 9.48
C VAL A 238 13.54 5.57 9.18
N LEU A 239 13.21 5.73 7.89
CA LEU A 239 11.97 6.37 7.43
C LEU A 239 10.88 5.30 7.34
N VAL A 240 9.70 5.60 7.88
CA VAL A 240 8.53 4.69 7.91
C VAL A 240 7.22 5.43 7.68
N PRO A 241 7.13 6.32 6.67
CA PRO A 241 5.91 7.06 6.39
C PRO A 241 4.77 6.12 6.02
N ALA A 242 3.58 6.39 6.55
CA ALA A 242 2.33 5.68 6.29
C ALA A 242 1.16 6.50 6.87
N ASP A 243 -0.08 6.16 6.57
CA ASP A 243 -1.26 6.78 7.20
C ASP A 243 -1.53 6.13 8.57
N TYR A 244 -1.10 6.74 9.68
CA TYR A 244 -1.30 6.21 11.04
C TYR A 244 -2.53 6.81 11.74
N ASP A 245 -3.25 7.76 11.15
CA ASP A 245 -4.49 8.31 11.71
C ASP A 245 -5.77 8.04 10.92
N GLY A 246 -5.65 7.46 9.73
CA GLY A 246 -6.76 7.04 8.87
C GLY A 246 -7.40 8.20 8.12
N ASP A 247 -6.68 9.30 7.92
CA ASP A 247 -7.17 10.46 7.17
C ASP A 247 -6.87 10.40 5.66
N ASN A 248 -6.30 9.29 5.19
CA ASN A 248 -5.80 9.04 3.84
C ASN A 248 -4.63 9.92 3.43
N ARG A 249 -3.93 10.56 4.38
CA ARG A 249 -2.64 11.18 4.13
C ARG A 249 -1.52 10.36 4.71
N THR A 250 -0.40 10.41 4.02
CA THR A 250 0.86 9.87 4.50
C THR A 250 1.36 10.74 5.66
N ASP A 251 1.55 10.13 6.82
CA ASP A 251 2.15 10.79 7.97
C ASP A 251 3.68 10.73 7.90
N LEU A 252 4.31 11.76 8.48
CA LEU A 252 5.76 11.77 8.65
C LEU A 252 6.10 10.87 9.83
N ALA A 253 6.86 9.81 9.58
CA ALA A 253 7.24 8.87 10.62
C ALA A 253 8.69 8.41 10.49
N VAL A 254 9.37 8.38 11.63
CA VAL A 254 10.75 7.94 11.76
C VAL A 254 10.92 6.95 12.90
N TYR A 255 11.83 6.02 12.72
CA TYR A 255 12.23 5.05 13.72
C TYR A 255 13.66 5.29 14.19
N ARG A 256 13.84 5.35 15.51
CA ARG A 256 15.14 5.56 16.16
C ARG A 256 15.27 4.65 17.36
N ASN A 257 16.20 3.69 17.29
CA ASN A 257 16.65 2.89 18.43
C ASN A 257 15.50 2.28 19.27
N GLY A 258 14.53 1.60 18.64
CA GLY A 258 13.39 1.02 19.37
C GLY A 258 12.17 1.91 19.48
N THR A 259 12.24 3.16 19.02
CA THR A 259 11.16 4.14 19.19
C THR A 259 10.68 4.68 17.85
N TRP A 260 9.37 4.63 17.66
CA TRP A 260 8.64 5.25 16.56
C TRP A 260 8.25 6.67 16.96
N TYR A 261 8.52 7.63 16.09
CA TYR A 261 8.12 9.03 16.21
C TYR A 261 7.24 9.33 15.00
N ILE A 262 5.97 9.66 15.23
CA ILE A 262 4.99 9.81 14.16
C ILE A 262 4.31 11.16 14.33
N GLN A 263 4.41 12.00 13.30
CA GLN A 263 3.71 13.26 13.20
C GLN A 263 2.49 13.03 12.32
N ARG A 264 1.36 12.70 12.96
CA ARG A 264 0.10 12.44 12.27
C ARG A 264 -0.48 13.72 11.70
N SER A 265 -0.93 13.67 10.46
CA SER A 265 -1.41 14.78 9.63
C SER A 265 -2.57 15.52 10.29
N SER A 266 -3.51 14.78 10.90
CA SER A 266 -4.75 15.30 11.48
C SER A 266 -4.82 15.15 13.00
N LEU A 267 -4.10 14.17 13.58
CA LEU A 267 -4.13 13.90 15.02
C LEU A 267 -2.85 14.29 15.78
N GLY A 268 -1.86 14.87 15.10
CA GLY A 268 -0.64 15.38 15.72
C GLY A 268 0.35 14.32 16.18
N PHE A 269 1.37 14.75 16.91
CA PHE A 269 2.54 13.94 17.26
C PHE A 269 2.24 12.85 18.30
N ILE A 270 2.79 11.66 18.06
CA ILE A 270 2.87 10.54 19.01
C ILE A 270 4.26 9.90 18.98
N SER A 271 4.60 9.18 20.05
CA SER A 271 5.78 8.32 20.08
C SER A 271 5.48 6.99 20.78
N TYR A 272 5.94 5.89 20.19
CA TYR A 272 5.78 4.54 20.74
C TYR A 272 7.13 3.84 20.82
N GLN A 273 7.46 3.31 22.00
CA GLN A 273 8.60 2.41 22.13
C GLN A 273 8.15 0.99 21.77
N PHE A 274 8.51 0.55 20.57
CA PHE A 274 8.10 -0.74 20.02
C PHE A 274 9.19 -1.29 19.08
N GLY A 275 9.86 -2.35 19.50
CA GLY A 275 10.94 -2.99 18.75
C GLY A 275 12.35 -2.72 19.29
N LEU A 276 13.35 -3.21 18.58
CA LEU A 276 14.78 -3.08 18.85
C LEU A 276 15.49 -2.46 17.64
N SER A 277 16.64 -1.83 17.85
CA SER A 277 17.43 -1.18 16.78
C SER A 277 17.83 -2.09 15.62
N THR A 278 17.74 -3.42 15.78
CA THR A 278 18.05 -4.42 14.75
C THR A 278 16.82 -4.97 14.05
N ASP A 279 15.62 -4.52 14.42
CA ASP A 279 14.39 -5.00 13.84
C ASP A 279 14.19 -4.46 12.43
N VAL A 280 13.51 -5.27 11.63
CA VAL A 280 13.09 -4.93 10.29
C VAL A 280 11.71 -4.27 10.40
N LEU A 281 11.56 -3.03 9.92
CA LEU A 281 10.35 -2.22 10.11
C LEU A 281 9.31 -2.54 9.04
N ALA A 282 8.08 -2.82 9.44
CA ALA A 282 7.09 -3.40 8.55
C ALA A 282 5.69 -2.78 8.73
N ALA A 283 5.60 -1.47 8.98
CA ALA A 283 4.32 -0.81 9.20
C ALA A 283 3.38 -0.94 7.99
N ALA A 284 2.14 -1.39 8.23
CA ALA A 284 1.05 -1.53 7.27
C ALA A 284 -0.27 -1.79 8.05
N ASP A 285 -1.43 -1.71 7.40
CA ASP A 285 -2.72 -1.99 8.03
C ASP A 285 -2.99 -3.50 8.08
N TYR A 286 -2.63 -4.17 9.18
CA TYR A 286 -2.82 -5.62 9.35
C TYR A 286 -4.16 -5.99 9.99
N ASP A 287 -4.90 -5.03 10.55
CA ASP A 287 -6.18 -5.27 11.23
C ASP A 287 -7.42 -4.82 10.42
N GLY A 288 -7.21 -4.05 9.35
CA GLY A 288 -8.20 -3.59 8.38
C GLY A 288 -8.95 -2.33 8.81
N ASP A 289 -8.41 -1.57 9.76
CA ASP A 289 -9.04 -0.34 10.26
C ASP A 289 -8.69 0.91 9.43
N HIS A 290 -7.94 0.73 8.33
CA HIS A 290 -7.42 1.75 7.42
C HIS A 290 -6.37 2.66 8.04
N LYS A 291 -5.74 2.25 9.14
CA LYS A 291 -4.54 2.89 9.69
C LYS A 291 -3.38 1.90 9.65
N ALA A 292 -2.21 2.42 9.37
CA ALA A 292 -0.99 1.66 9.50
C ALA A 292 -0.77 1.24 10.97
N ASP A 293 -0.60 -0.06 11.16
CA ASP A 293 -0.14 -0.61 12.41
C ASP A 293 1.37 -0.43 12.55
N ILE A 294 1.83 -0.24 13.79
CA ILE A 294 3.25 -0.27 14.08
C ILE A 294 3.69 -1.74 14.11
N ALA A 295 4.56 -2.14 13.18
CA ALA A 295 5.01 -3.52 13.08
C ALA A 295 6.52 -3.67 12.89
N VAL A 296 7.06 -4.73 13.47
CA VAL A 296 8.45 -5.14 13.32
C VAL A 296 8.58 -6.63 13.07
N PHE A 297 9.59 -7.00 12.26
CA PHE A 297 9.99 -8.37 12.01
C PHE A 297 11.36 -8.65 12.64
N ARG A 298 11.45 -9.75 13.40
CA ARG A 298 12.68 -10.19 14.07
C ARG A 298 12.79 -11.71 14.02
N GLN A 299 13.81 -12.18 13.31
CA GLN A 299 14.22 -13.60 13.32
C GLN A 299 13.06 -14.58 13.03
N GLY A 300 12.18 -14.25 12.08
CA GLY A 300 11.03 -15.09 11.74
C GLY A 300 9.76 -14.81 12.55
N ASN A 301 9.74 -13.77 13.38
CA ASN A 301 8.56 -13.39 14.16
C ASN A 301 8.12 -11.98 13.78
N TRP A 302 6.82 -11.83 13.58
CA TRP A 302 6.15 -10.55 13.44
C TRP A 302 5.61 -10.09 14.79
N TYR A 303 5.82 -8.83 15.10
CA TYR A 303 5.22 -8.15 16.25
C TYR A 303 4.46 -6.95 15.69
N ILE A 304 3.15 -6.92 15.88
CA ILE A 304 2.25 -5.94 15.29
C ILE A 304 1.45 -5.30 16.42
N LEU A 305 1.61 -4.00 16.63
CA LEU A 305 0.79 -3.20 17.51
C LEU A 305 -0.39 -2.66 16.71
N GLN A 306 -1.54 -3.29 16.91
CA GLN A 306 -2.78 -3.01 16.19
C GLN A 306 -3.34 -1.64 16.55
N SER A 307 -3.61 -0.82 15.56
CA SER A 307 -4.09 0.55 15.69
C SER A 307 -5.57 0.59 16.11
N GLY A 308 -6.38 -0.40 15.71
CA GLY A 308 -7.81 -0.45 16.00
C GLY A 308 -8.16 -0.74 17.47
N ASN A 309 -7.28 -1.43 18.21
CA ASN A 309 -7.54 -1.84 19.59
C ASN A 309 -6.34 -1.71 20.55
N GLY A 310 -5.15 -1.36 20.07
CA GLY A 310 -3.93 -1.23 20.86
C GLY A 310 -3.31 -2.56 21.32
N ALA A 311 -3.80 -3.71 20.84
CA ALA A 311 -3.28 -5.02 21.18
C ALA A 311 -2.01 -5.34 20.40
N VAL A 312 -1.11 -6.12 21.03
CA VAL A 312 0.07 -6.64 20.35
C VAL A 312 -0.24 -8.05 19.86
N ARG A 313 -0.26 -8.22 18.53
CA ARG A 313 -0.30 -9.50 17.84
C ARG A 313 1.12 -9.98 17.58
N ILE A 314 1.41 -11.24 17.92
CA ILE A 314 2.70 -11.88 17.66
C ILE A 314 2.47 -13.10 16.79
N GLU A 315 3.12 -13.16 15.64
CA GLU A 315 2.99 -14.26 14.68
C GLU A 315 4.34 -14.86 14.36
N GLN A 316 4.47 -16.17 14.56
CA GLN A 316 5.67 -16.92 14.22
C GLN A 316 5.60 -17.34 12.76
N TRP A 317 5.96 -16.42 11.87
CA TRP A 317 5.80 -16.61 10.44
C TRP A 317 6.97 -16.02 9.66
N GLY A 318 7.73 -16.89 8.98
CA GLY A 318 9.00 -16.56 8.32
C GLY A 318 10.19 -17.24 9.00
N MET A 319 11.39 -16.87 8.58
CA MET A 319 12.67 -17.39 9.09
C MET A 319 13.67 -16.27 9.34
N SER A 320 14.72 -16.57 10.12
CA SER A 320 15.87 -15.66 10.22
C SER A 320 16.55 -15.50 8.86
N GLY A 321 16.80 -14.26 8.45
CA GLY A 321 17.39 -13.91 7.15
C GLY A 321 16.37 -13.69 6.04
N ASP A 322 15.08 -13.92 6.29
CA ASP A 322 14.02 -13.47 5.40
C ASP A 322 13.93 -11.93 5.42
N ALA A 323 13.71 -11.33 4.25
CA ALA A 323 13.40 -9.92 4.10
C ALA A 323 11.89 -9.72 4.20
N ALA A 324 11.42 -9.17 5.33
CA ALA A 324 10.01 -8.82 5.48
C ALA A 324 9.64 -7.63 4.60
N VAL A 325 8.45 -7.69 4.00
CA VAL A 325 7.83 -6.63 3.20
C VAL A 325 6.78 -5.96 4.10
N PRO A 326 6.73 -4.62 4.27
CA PRO A 326 7.30 -3.56 3.43
C PRO A 326 8.80 -3.28 3.51
N ALA A 327 9.55 -3.76 4.51
CA ALA A 327 10.84 -3.17 4.89
C ALA A 327 11.91 -3.06 3.80
N ALA A 328 11.81 -3.88 2.74
CA ALA A 328 12.65 -3.81 1.55
C ALA A 328 12.41 -2.56 0.67
N TYR A 329 11.41 -1.74 0.99
CA TYR A 329 11.05 -0.48 0.34
C TYR A 329 11.84 0.73 0.89
N ASN A 330 12.30 0.68 2.15
CA ASN A 330 12.83 1.85 2.89
C ASN A 330 14.32 1.76 3.29
N SER A 331 15.09 0.80 2.75
CA SER A 331 16.46 0.50 3.20
C SER A 331 17.59 1.18 2.42
N ASN A 332 17.29 2.16 1.57
CA ASN A 332 18.29 2.96 0.84
C ASN A 332 18.49 4.36 1.45
#